data_AF-A0A1W6WC29-F1
#
_entry.id   AF-A0A1W6WC29-F1
#
_cell.length_a   1.000
_cell.length_b   1.000
_cell.length_c   1.000
_cell.angle_alpha   90.00
_cell.angle_beta   90.00
_cell.angle_gamma   90.00
#
_symmetry.space_group_name_H-M   'P 1'
#
loop_
_entity.id
_entity.type
_entity.pdbx_description
1 polymer ?
#
loop_
_entity_poly.entity_id
_entity_poly.type
_entity_poly.pdbx_seq_one_letter_code
_entity_poly.pdbx_strand_id
1 'polypeptide(L)'
;MANIDYHSFCAHFKDGKDIQEAGFYLFNDQTETVCYLKFLPERKNPYWVNSCDVPDGVSFPSLEELMTSRIFNRKSLQENWDNVYMLSINGMHLEDWRETLQT
;
A
#
# COMPACT_ATOMS: atom_id res chain seq x y z
N MET A 1 -4.48 0.46 -18.32
CA MET A 1 -4.33 1.39 -17.19
C MET A 1 -2.94 1.16 -16.63
N ALA A 2 -2.12 2.21 -16.52
CA ALA A 2 -0.77 2.08 -15.98
C ALA A 2 -0.85 2.06 -14.45
N ASN A 3 -0.33 1.02 -13.81
CA ASN A 3 -0.17 0.99 -12.36
C ASN A 3 1.26 1.42 -11.98
N ILE A 4 1.53 1.65 -10.70
CA ILE A 4 2.89 1.83 -10.18
C ILE A 4 3.57 0.46 -10.00
N ASP A 5 4.83 0.35 -10.40
CA ASP A 5 5.58 -0.88 -10.19
C ASP A 5 5.95 -1.06 -8.70
N TYR A 6 6.14 -2.32 -8.30
CA TYR A 6 6.41 -2.69 -6.90
C TYR A 6 7.61 -1.95 -6.31
N HIS A 7 8.71 -1.87 -7.07
CA HIS A 7 9.96 -1.33 -6.56
C HIS A 7 9.88 0.18 -6.42
N SER A 8 9.28 0.88 -7.38
CA SER A 8 9.02 2.33 -7.29
C SER A 8 8.05 2.64 -6.16
N PHE A 9 6.98 1.87 -6.00
CA PHE A 9 6.06 2.07 -4.87
C PHE A 9 6.81 1.95 -3.54
N CYS A 10 7.58 0.87 -3.34
CA CYS A 10 8.37 0.68 -2.13
C CYS A 10 9.36 1.83 -1.91
N ALA A 11 10.03 2.32 -2.96
CA ALA A 11 10.98 3.42 -2.85
C ALA A 11 10.31 4.73 -2.42
N HIS A 12 9.11 5.03 -2.90
CA HIS A 12 8.37 6.24 -2.59
C HIS A 12 7.61 6.17 -1.25
N PHE A 13 7.15 4.98 -0.85
CA PHE A 13 6.42 4.76 0.40
C PHE A 13 7.32 4.56 1.62
N LYS A 14 8.58 4.14 1.39
CA LYS A 14 9.55 3.97 2.47
C LYS A 14 9.71 5.25 3.29
N ASP A 15 9.55 5.09 4.59
CA ASP A 15 9.65 6.14 5.60
C ASP A 15 8.73 7.35 5.35
N GLY A 16 7.63 7.14 4.61
CA GLY A 16 6.64 8.17 4.33
C GLY A 16 7.13 9.30 3.43
N LYS A 17 8.21 9.08 2.66
CA LYS A 17 8.93 10.14 1.94
C LYS A 17 8.05 10.86 0.92
N ASP A 18 7.54 10.13 -0.08
CA ASP A 18 6.75 10.67 -1.17
C ASP A 18 5.30 10.14 -1.13
N ILE A 19 5.10 9.00 -0.48
CA ILE A 19 3.80 8.39 -0.22
C ILE A 19 3.65 8.20 1.29
N GLN A 20 2.62 8.80 1.86
CA GLN A 20 2.21 8.62 3.25
C GLN A 20 0.98 7.71 3.33
N GLU A 21 0.16 7.71 2.28
CA GLU A 21 -1.04 6.89 2.20
C GLU A 21 -1.26 6.38 0.77
N ALA A 22 -1.67 5.11 0.64
CA ALA A 22 -2.06 4.53 -0.63
C ALA A 22 -3.35 3.72 -0.48
N GLY A 23 -4.33 3.98 -1.33
CA GLY A 23 -5.58 3.22 -1.44
C GLY A 23 -5.53 2.28 -2.65
N PHE A 24 -5.91 1.01 -2.48
CA PHE A 24 -5.89 0.00 -3.54
C PHE A 24 -6.94 -1.08 -3.32
N TYR A 25 -7.18 -1.93 -4.31
CA TYR A 25 -7.88 -3.20 -4.12
C TYR A 25 -7.10 -4.34 -4.81
N LEU A 26 -7.40 -5.58 -4.45
CA LEU A 26 -6.86 -6.77 -5.09
C LEU A 26 -7.90 -7.32 -6.07
N PHE A 27 -7.54 -7.45 -7.36
CA PHE A 27 -8.47 -7.88 -8.42
C PHE A 27 -9.03 -9.31 -8.21
N ASN A 28 -8.34 -10.12 -7.43
CA ASN A 28 -8.71 -11.50 -7.14
C ASN A 28 -9.56 -11.66 -5.87
N ASP A 29 -9.76 -10.61 -5.08
CA ASP A 29 -10.77 -10.60 -4.03
C ASP A 29 -12.12 -10.41 -4.71
N GLN A 30 -12.99 -11.41 -4.60
CA GLN A 30 -14.39 -11.36 -5.08
C GLN A 30 -15.21 -10.23 -4.42
N THR A 31 -14.58 -9.50 -3.50
CA THR A 31 -15.07 -8.30 -2.84
C THR A 31 -14.23 -7.12 -3.30
N GLU A 32 -14.86 -6.07 -3.83
CA GLU A 32 -14.23 -4.77 -4.15
C GLU A 32 -13.88 -3.99 -2.87
N THR A 33 -13.24 -4.64 -1.90
CA THR A 33 -12.89 -4.02 -0.63
C THR A 33 -11.65 -3.16 -0.82
N VAL A 34 -11.80 -1.86 -0.60
CA VAL A 34 -10.66 -0.94 -0.63
C VAL A 34 -9.77 -1.17 0.60
N CYS A 35 -8.50 -1.38 0.32
CA CYS A 35 -7.41 -1.48 1.29
C CYS A 35 -6.63 -0.16 1.32
N TYR A 36 -6.13 0.21 2.49
CA TYR A 36 -5.32 1.39 2.72
C TYR A 36 -4.01 1.02 3.40
N LEU A 37 -2.91 1.47 2.81
CA LEU A 37 -1.59 1.52 3.45
C LEU A 37 -1.36 2.92 3.99
N LYS A 38 -0.81 3.02 5.21
CA LYS A 38 -0.45 4.31 5.82
C LYS A 38 0.93 4.23 6.47
N PHE A 39 1.68 5.31 6.37
CA PHE A 39 2.86 5.57 7.18
C PHE A 39 2.53 6.60 8.26
N LEU A 40 2.71 6.22 9.52
CA LEU A 40 2.34 7.00 10.70
C LEU A 40 3.59 7.17 11.59
N PRO A 41 4.43 8.20 11.36
CA PRO A 41 5.76 8.32 11.97
C PRO A 41 5.74 8.38 13.51
N GLU A 42 4.65 8.87 14.09
CA GLU A 42 4.49 9.01 15.55
C GLU A 42 4.20 7.68 16.26
N ARG A 43 4.02 6.57 15.51
CA ARG A 43 3.73 5.25 16.08
C ARG A 43 4.97 4.38 16.18
N LYS A 44 5.03 3.55 17.22
CA LYS A 44 6.08 2.52 17.38
C LYS A 44 6.21 1.61 16.14
N ASN A 45 5.07 1.25 15.56
CA ASN A 45 4.98 0.50 14.31
C ASN A 45 4.34 1.44 13.27
N PRO A 46 5.14 2.14 12.46
CA PRO A 46 4.63 3.24 11.65
C PRO A 46 3.91 2.76 10.38
N TYR A 47 4.16 1.54 9.92
CA TYR A 47 3.54 1.01 8.70
C TYR A 47 2.24 0.30 9.05
N TRP A 48 1.09 0.84 8.65
CA TRP A 48 -0.22 0.28 8.97
C TRP A 48 -0.99 -0.11 7.71
N VAL A 49 -1.80 -1.15 7.82
CA VAL A 49 -2.67 -1.65 6.75
C VAL A 49 -3.99 -2.14 7.31
N ASN A 50 -5.09 -1.92 6.57
CA ASN A 50 -6.41 -2.46 6.88
C ASN A 50 -6.90 -3.45 5.81
N SER A 51 -8.15 -3.90 5.96
CA SER A 51 -8.85 -4.77 5.00
C SER A 51 -8.03 -6.02 4.65
N CYS A 52 -7.42 -6.60 5.68
CA CYS A 52 -6.54 -7.77 5.60
C CYS A 52 -7.07 -8.89 6.50
N ASP A 53 -6.39 -10.04 6.53
CA ASP A 53 -6.75 -11.22 7.33
C ASP A 53 -6.76 -10.93 8.86
N VAL A 54 -6.21 -9.79 9.30
CA VAL A 54 -6.20 -9.35 10.70
C VAL A 54 -7.36 -8.37 10.96
N PRO A 55 -8.26 -8.66 11.92
CA PRO A 55 -9.32 -7.73 12.33
C PRO A 55 -8.77 -6.36 12.72
N ASP A 56 -9.45 -5.28 12.31
CA ASP A 56 -9.07 -3.87 12.53
C ASP A 56 -7.73 -3.43 11.89
N GLY A 57 -7.11 -4.31 11.09
CA GLY A 57 -5.82 -4.06 10.47
C GLY A 57 -4.63 -4.36 11.39
N VAL A 58 -3.42 -4.14 10.87
CA VAL A 58 -2.18 -4.50 11.55
C VAL A 58 -1.09 -3.45 11.28
N SER A 59 -0.19 -3.25 12.25
CA SER A 59 0.93 -2.31 12.14
C SER A 59 2.27 -3.03 12.22
N PHE A 60 3.22 -2.64 11.38
CA PHE A 60 4.57 -3.19 11.27
C PHE A 60 5.64 -2.14 11.59
N PRO A 61 6.79 -2.57 12.15
CA PRO A 61 7.93 -1.70 12.41
C PRO A 61 8.69 -1.32 11.13
N SER A 62 8.57 -2.11 10.05
CA SER A 62 9.28 -1.89 8.79
C SER A 62 8.39 -2.09 7.57
N LEU A 63 8.75 -1.44 6.46
CA LEU A 63 8.09 -1.64 5.17
C LEU A 63 8.24 -3.09 4.70
N GLU A 64 9.43 -3.68 4.87
CA GLU A 64 9.69 -5.07 4.46
C GLU A 64 8.74 -6.05 5.14
N GLU A 65 8.52 -5.91 6.44
CA GLU A 65 7.56 -6.75 7.17
C GLU A 65 6.14 -6.55 6.66
N LEU A 66 5.72 -5.32 6.37
CA LEU A 66 4.40 -5.06 5.79
C LEU A 66 4.26 -5.74 4.43
N MET A 67 5.25 -5.59 3.54
CA MET A 67 5.15 -6.07 2.16
C MET A 67 5.23 -7.60 2.05
N THR A 68 5.93 -8.26 2.98
CA THR A 68 6.17 -9.72 2.98
C THR A 68 5.24 -10.50 3.91
N SER A 69 4.51 -9.82 4.81
CA SER A 69 3.54 -10.48 5.69
C SER A 69 2.37 -11.07 4.91
N ARG A 70 2.07 -12.34 5.17
CA ARG A 70 1.01 -13.10 4.49
C ARG A 70 -0.37 -12.86 5.09
N ILE A 71 -0.84 -11.64 4.95
CA ILE A 71 -2.08 -11.12 5.56
C ILE A 71 -3.18 -10.81 4.54
N PHE A 72 -3.01 -11.18 3.27
CA PHE A 72 -4.03 -11.03 2.22
C PHE A 72 -4.39 -12.40 1.67
N ASN A 73 -5.37 -13.05 2.29
CA ASN A 73 -5.78 -14.42 1.98
C ASN A 73 -4.59 -15.38 1.96
N ARG A 74 -3.79 -15.34 3.04
CA ARG A 74 -2.55 -16.12 3.25
C ARG A 74 -1.41 -15.84 2.25
N LYS A 75 -1.51 -14.77 1.48
CA LYS A 75 -0.43 -14.27 0.61
C LYS A 75 0.00 -12.88 1.07
N SER A 76 1.21 -12.51 0.72
CA SER A 76 1.74 -11.17 0.96
C SER A 76 1.33 -10.18 -0.14
N LEU A 77 1.50 -8.87 0.12
CA LEU A 77 1.33 -7.87 -0.93
C LEU A 77 2.37 -8.03 -2.03
N GLN A 78 3.60 -8.39 -1.68
CA GLN A 78 4.64 -8.68 -2.66
C GLN A 78 4.23 -9.84 -3.59
N GLU A 79 3.69 -10.93 -3.04
CA GLU A 79 3.20 -12.08 -3.83
C GLU A 79 1.96 -11.74 -4.67
N ASN A 80 1.18 -10.74 -4.27
CA ASN A 80 -0.04 -10.31 -4.95
C ASN A 80 0.14 -9.05 -5.80
N TRP A 81 1.35 -8.49 -5.94
CA TRP A 81 1.51 -7.15 -6.49
C TRP A 81 0.94 -6.99 -7.91
N ASP A 82 1.08 -8.02 -8.73
CA ASP A 82 0.50 -8.05 -10.09
C ASP A 82 -1.04 -7.96 -10.11
N ASN A 83 -1.70 -8.20 -8.97
CA ASN A 83 -3.15 -8.09 -8.80
C ASN A 83 -3.56 -6.81 -8.05
N VAL A 84 -2.61 -5.98 -7.61
CA VAL A 84 -2.90 -4.70 -6.97
C VAL A 84 -3.41 -3.74 -8.04
N TYR A 85 -4.48 -3.03 -7.72
CA TYR A 85 -4.95 -1.88 -8.51
C TYR A 85 -4.93 -0.63 -7.63
N MET A 86 -4.05 0.32 -7.96
CA MET A 86 -3.91 1.56 -7.21
C MET A 86 -5.09 2.49 -7.50
N LEU A 87 -5.81 2.88 -6.46
CA LEU A 87 -6.92 3.83 -6.54
C LEU A 87 -6.43 5.26 -6.27
N SER A 88 -5.62 5.42 -5.23
CA SER A 88 -5.15 6.73 -4.79
C SER A 88 -3.79 6.67 -4.12
N ILE A 89 -3.04 7.77 -4.25
CA ILE A 89 -1.79 8.04 -3.54
C ILE A 89 -1.90 9.42 -2.90
N ASN A 90 -1.71 9.51 -1.58
CA ASN A 90 -1.87 10.74 -0.80
C ASN A 90 -3.21 11.48 -1.07
N GLY A 91 -4.28 10.73 -1.32
CA GLY A 91 -5.60 11.28 -1.63
C GLY A 91 -5.79 11.76 -3.08
N MET A 92 -4.79 11.59 -3.94
CA MET A 92 -4.84 11.94 -5.38
C MET A 92 -4.94 10.69 -6.25
N HIS A 93 -5.42 10.83 -7.48
CA HIS A 93 -5.27 9.76 -8.47
C HIS A 93 -3.78 9.56 -8.80
N LEU A 94 -3.43 8.33 -9.24
CA LEU A 94 -2.04 7.95 -9.48
C LEU A 94 -1.33 8.87 -10.49
N GLU A 95 -2.01 9.26 -11.57
CA GLU A 95 -1.41 10.13 -12.59
C GLU A 95 -1.18 11.55 -12.05
N ASP A 96 -2.16 12.12 -11.34
CA ASP A 96 -2.01 13.44 -10.70
C ASP A 96 -0.83 13.45 -9.71
N TRP A 97 -0.68 12.39 -8.90
CA TRP A 97 0.45 12.26 -8.00
C TRP A 97 1.79 12.18 -8.75
N ARG A 98 1.87 11.47 -9.88
CA ARG A 98 3.10 11.40 -10.70
C ARG A 98 3.53 12.76 -11.25
N GLU A 99 2.58 13.64 -11.56
CA GLU A 99 2.89 15.00 -12.01
C GLU A 99 3.56 15.82 -10.89
N THR A 100 3.22 15.56 -9.62
CA THR A 100 3.85 16.25 -8.47
C THR A 100 5.32 15.86 -8.25
N LEU A 101 5.79 14.73 -8.80
CA LEU A 101 7.18 14.30 -8.69
C LEU A 101 8.10 14.98 -9.72
N GLN A 102 7.54 15.66 -10.71
CA GLN A 102 8.30 16.31 -11.80
C GLN A 102 8.59 17.79 -11.54
N THR A 103 8.08 18.32 -10.42
CA THR A 103 8.28 19.69 -9.92
C THR A 103 9.30 19.75 -8.81
#